data_AF-A0A3M1FBQ5-F1
#
_entry.id   AF-A0A3M1FBQ5-F1
#
_cell.length_a   1.000
_cell.length_b   1.000
_cell.length_c   1.000
_cell.angle_alpha   90.00
_cell.angle_beta   90.00
_cell.angle_gamma   90.00
#
_symmetry.space_group_name_H-M   'P 1'
#
loop_
_entity.id
_entity.type
_entity.pdbx_description
1 polymer ?
#
loop_
_entity_poly.entity_id
_entity_poly.type
_entity_poly.pdbx_seq_one_letter_code
_entity_poly.pdbx_strand_id
1 'polypeptide(L)'
;MIALKSSKGQIGMMESIMVIFVIFIIIGLGMYFFFKTSISQTKKVGEESCVLSTGEQLSSILNLPEIKCSTQAHDNDCVDIAKVISYKNEPSIKNLNRGLCKKSITFIQSYPTPKVNDTECTEELMRSAEYPDNCDKWTLFEPGKEDIKGKKNVQILETPVSLYFPSINSYRMGKLRLKLYLK
;
A
#
# COMPACT_ATOMS: atom_id res chain seq x y z
N MET A 1 -62.35 -46.33 -26.61
CA MET A 1 -62.82 -45.16 -25.83
C MET A 1 -61.62 -44.24 -25.62
N ILE A 2 -61.62 -43.09 -26.28
CA ILE A 2 -60.57 -42.07 -26.13
C ILE A 2 -61.00 -41.18 -24.96
N ALA A 3 -60.23 -41.20 -23.87
CA ALA A 3 -60.53 -40.43 -22.67
C ALA A 3 -60.44 -38.93 -22.96
N LEU A 4 -61.53 -38.22 -22.68
CA LEU A 4 -61.67 -36.78 -22.91
C LEU A 4 -60.70 -35.99 -22.02
N LYS A 5 -59.80 -35.29 -22.72
CA LYS A 5 -58.85 -34.28 -22.27
C LYS A 5 -59.49 -33.26 -21.32
N SER A 6 -59.10 -33.29 -20.04
CA SER A 6 -59.47 -32.28 -19.03
C SER A 6 -58.70 -30.97 -19.27
N SER A 7 -59.33 -30.07 -20.02
CA SER A 7 -58.76 -28.78 -20.43
C SER A 7 -58.63 -27.76 -19.29
N LYS A 8 -59.46 -27.83 -18.23
CA LYS A 8 -59.48 -26.83 -17.14
C LYS A 8 -58.31 -26.99 -16.17
N GLY A 9 -57.88 -28.22 -15.86
CA GLY A 9 -56.70 -28.46 -15.02
C GLY A 9 -55.38 -28.08 -15.71
N GLN A 10 -55.32 -28.26 -17.04
CA GLN A 10 -54.16 -27.84 -17.84
C GLN A 10 -53.96 -26.31 -17.86
N ILE A 11 -55.06 -25.53 -17.84
CA ILE A 11 -54.99 -24.06 -17.86
C ILE A 11 -54.39 -23.52 -16.56
N GLY A 12 -54.82 -24.02 -15.39
CA GLY A 12 -54.27 -23.59 -14.10
C GLY A 12 -52.80 -24.01 -13.88
N MET A 13 -52.41 -25.16 -14.43
CA MET A 13 -51.00 -25.58 -14.43
C MET A 13 -50.12 -24.66 -15.30
N MET A 14 -50.63 -24.20 -16.45
CA MET A 14 -49.90 -23.29 -17.34
C MET A 14 -49.70 -21.90 -16.71
N GLU A 15 -50.73 -21.39 -16.02
CA GLU A 15 -50.68 -20.10 -15.32
C GLU A 15 -49.65 -20.12 -14.16
N SER A 16 -49.63 -21.20 -13.37
CA SER A 16 -48.66 -21.37 -12.29
C SER A 16 -47.22 -21.44 -12.81
N ILE A 17 -47.01 -22.11 -13.95
CA ILE A 17 -45.71 -22.17 -14.63
C ILE A 17 -45.25 -20.78 -15.10
N MET A 18 -46.18 -19.96 -15.62
CA MET A 18 -45.86 -18.59 -16.06
C MET A 18 -45.45 -17.71 -14.87
N VAL A 19 -46.12 -17.82 -13.72
CA VAL A 19 -45.76 -17.07 -12.51
C VAL A 19 -44.36 -17.47 -12.01
N ILE A 20 -44.08 -18.78 -11.94
CA ILE A 20 -42.77 -19.30 -11.54
C ILE A 20 -41.67 -18.81 -12.50
N PHE A 21 -41.95 -18.78 -13.81
CA PHE A 21 -41.01 -18.28 -14.81
C PHE A 21 -40.66 -16.80 -14.62
N VAL A 22 -41.65 -15.96 -14.34
CA VAL A 22 -41.43 -14.52 -14.05
C VAL A 22 -40.55 -14.35 -12.80
N ILE A 23 -40.79 -15.15 -11.75
CA ILE A 23 -39.98 -15.13 -10.53
C ILE A 23 -38.51 -15.48 -10.84
N PHE A 24 -38.26 -16.50 -11.67
CA PHE A 24 -36.89 -16.85 -12.07
C PHE A 24 -36.18 -15.73 -12.83
N ILE A 25 -36.89 -14.99 -13.69
CA ILE A 25 -36.31 -13.83 -14.39
C ILE A 25 -35.92 -12.74 -13.39
N ILE A 26 -36.80 -12.43 -12.43
CA ILE A 26 -36.52 -11.42 -11.39
C ILE A 26 -35.31 -11.83 -10.54
N ILE A 27 -35.25 -13.10 -10.12
CA ILE A 27 -34.13 -13.63 -9.34
C ILE A 27 -32.83 -13.58 -10.17
N GLY A 28 -32.87 -13.93 -11.46
CA GLY A 28 -31.73 -13.88 -12.36
C GLY A 28 -31.17 -12.46 -12.51
N LEU A 29 -32.05 -11.47 -12.70
CA LEU A 29 -31.65 -10.06 -12.73
C LEU A 29 -31.06 -9.60 -11.38
N GLY A 30 -31.70 -9.99 -10.28
CA GLY A 30 -31.21 -9.68 -8.93
C GLY A 30 -29.80 -10.22 -8.69
N MET A 31 -29.54 -11.49 -9.05
CA MET A 31 -28.20 -12.08 -8.97
C MET A 31 -27.19 -11.36 -9.85
N TYR A 32 -27.55 -11.05 -11.10
CA TYR A 32 -26.65 -10.33 -12.02
C TYR A 32 -26.19 -8.99 -11.44
N PHE A 33 -27.12 -8.18 -10.92
CA PHE A 33 -26.79 -6.90 -10.28
C PHE A 33 -25.99 -7.09 -8.98
N PHE A 34 -26.33 -8.09 -8.19
CA PHE A 34 -25.62 -8.41 -6.95
C PHE A 34 -24.15 -8.76 -7.22
N PHE A 35 -23.88 -9.68 -8.17
CA PHE A 35 -22.50 -10.06 -8.51
C PHE A 35 -21.70 -8.88 -9.06
N LYS A 36 -22.31 -8.07 -9.94
CA LYS A 36 -21.64 -6.88 -10.50
C LYS A 36 -21.25 -5.88 -9.40
N THR A 37 -22.15 -5.64 -8.44
CA THR A 37 -21.92 -4.68 -7.35
C THR A 37 -20.92 -5.24 -6.33
N SER A 38 -21.04 -6.51 -5.95
CA SER A 38 -20.16 -7.18 -4.98
C SER A 38 -18.70 -7.20 -5.45
N ILE A 39 -18.45 -7.52 -6.72
CA ILE A 39 -17.08 -7.51 -7.29
C ILE A 39 -16.48 -6.09 -7.28
N SER A 40 -17.27 -5.05 -7.48
CA SER A 40 -16.78 -3.67 -7.42
C SER A 40 -16.47 -3.23 -5.99
N GLN A 41 -17.24 -3.68 -5.00
CA GLN A 41 -17.04 -3.31 -3.61
C GLN A 41 -15.84 -4.03 -2.99
N THR A 42 -15.62 -5.31 -3.30
CA THR A 42 -14.45 -6.06 -2.80
C THR A 42 -13.12 -5.46 -3.23
N LYS A 43 -13.05 -4.88 -4.43
CA LYS A 43 -11.84 -4.15 -4.89
C LYS A 43 -11.56 -2.91 -4.04
N LYS A 44 -12.58 -2.09 -3.78
CA LYS A 44 -12.44 -0.87 -2.97
C LYS A 44 -12.05 -1.18 -1.52
N VAL A 45 -12.71 -2.15 -0.90
CA VAL A 45 -12.40 -2.61 0.47
C VAL A 45 -10.96 -3.15 0.55
N GLY A 46 -10.48 -3.83 -0.49
CA GLY A 46 -9.10 -4.30 -0.56
C GLY A 46 -8.07 -3.17 -0.59
N GLU A 47 -8.35 -2.10 -1.34
CA GLU A 47 -7.49 -0.91 -1.39
C GLU A 47 -7.48 -0.14 -0.06
N GLU A 48 -8.65 0.05 0.55
CA GLU A 48 -8.78 0.74 1.84
C GLU A 48 -8.08 -0.03 2.97
N SER A 49 -8.24 -1.35 3.02
CA SER A 49 -7.55 -2.22 3.99
C SER A 49 -6.03 -2.14 3.84
N CYS A 50 -5.55 -2.03 2.60
CA CYS A 50 -4.13 -1.84 2.33
C CYS A 50 -3.58 -0.51 2.85
N VAL A 51 -4.33 0.58 2.71
CA VAL A 51 -3.93 1.89 3.23
C VAL A 51 -3.88 1.85 4.76
N LEU A 52 -4.90 1.29 5.40
CA LEU A 52 -4.99 1.16 6.86
C LEU A 52 -3.84 0.31 7.44
N SER A 53 -3.63 -0.89 6.90
CA SER A 53 -2.54 -1.77 7.34
C SER A 53 -1.14 -1.18 7.09
N THR A 54 -0.98 -0.41 6.02
CA THR A 54 0.27 0.33 5.77
C THR A 54 0.46 1.45 6.79
N GLY A 55 -0.62 2.11 7.19
CA GLY A 55 -0.62 3.11 8.26
C GLY A 55 -0.06 2.55 9.57
N GLU A 56 -0.53 1.38 10.00
CA GLU A 56 -0.02 0.71 11.21
C GLU A 56 1.46 0.29 11.06
N GLN A 57 1.86 -0.09 9.85
CA GLN A 57 3.25 -0.46 9.55
C GLN A 57 4.22 0.73 9.58
N LEU A 58 3.78 1.98 9.42
CA LEU A 58 4.64 3.17 9.54
C LEU A 58 5.34 3.20 10.90
N SER A 59 4.57 3.07 11.98
CA SER A 59 5.09 3.07 13.35
C SER A 59 6.01 1.87 13.60
N SER A 60 5.75 0.73 12.95
CA SER A 60 6.60 -0.45 13.05
C SER A 60 7.95 -0.24 12.35
N ILE A 61 7.96 0.43 11.18
CA ILE A 61 9.19 0.74 10.43
C ILE A 61 10.10 1.65 11.26
N LEU A 62 9.57 2.70 11.88
CA LEU A 62 10.35 3.63 12.72
C LEU A 62 10.96 2.97 13.96
N ASN A 63 10.38 1.86 14.41
CA ASN A 63 10.86 1.10 15.56
C ASN A 63 11.77 -0.08 15.20
N LEU A 64 12.15 -0.24 13.94
CA LEU A 64 13.11 -1.26 13.53
C LEU A 64 14.49 -0.96 14.15
N PRO A 65 15.06 -1.88 14.97
CA PRO A 65 16.35 -1.65 15.61
C PRO A 65 17.48 -1.46 14.59
N GLU A 66 17.32 -1.98 13.37
CA GLU A 66 18.29 -1.88 12.29
C GLU A 66 18.42 -0.47 11.73
N ILE A 67 17.40 0.39 11.84
CA ILE A 67 17.46 1.79 11.36
C ILE A 67 17.29 2.82 12.47
N LYS A 68 16.87 2.41 13.66
CA LYS A 68 16.68 3.29 14.80
C LYS A 68 18.02 3.84 15.31
N CYS A 69 17.99 5.07 15.82
CA CYS A 69 19.15 5.71 16.45
C CYS A 69 19.67 4.88 17.63
N SER A 70 21.00 4.75 17.72
CA SER A 70 21.66 3.95 18.79
C SER A 70 21.78 4.71 20.12
N THR A 71 21.53 6.01 20.13
CA THR A 71 21.69 6.86 21.31
C THR A 71 20.55 6.59 22.30
N GLN A 72 20.89 6.39 23.57
CA GLN A 72 19.96 6.08 24.68
C GLN A 72 18.93 7.18 25.00
N ALA A 73 18.87 8.26 24.21
CA ALA A 73 18.02 9.41 24.47
C ALA A 73 16.74 9.36 23.62
N HIS A 74 15.69 8.75 24.20
CA HIS A 74 14.27 9.14 24.20
C HIS A 74 13.50 9.61 22.94
N ASP A 75 14.06 9.61 21.73
CA ASP A 75 13.28 10.01 20.55
C ASP A 75 12.63 8.80 19.87
N ASN A 76 11.31 8.68 20.04
CA ASN A 76 10.48 7.59 19.51
C ASN A 76 10.44 7.52 17.97
N ASP A 77 10.84 8.59 17.27
CA ASP A 77 10.79 8.72 15.81
C ASP A 77 12.16 9.08 15.19
N CYS A 78 13.24 8.58 15.81
CA CYS A 78 14.61 8.83 15.35
C CYS A 78 15.14 7.74 14.41
N VAL A 79 15.64 8.16 13.25
CA VAL A 79 16.19 7.29 12.21
C VAL A 79 17.65 7.64 11.96
N ASP A 80 18.52 6.65 12.09
CA ASP A 80 19.94 6.76 11.77
C ASP A 80 20.15 6.57 10.27
N ILE A 81 20.49 7.65 9.59
CA ILE A 81 20.64 7.68 8.14
C ILE A 81 21.75 6.75 7.64
N ALA A 82 22.84 6.61 8.40
CA ALA A 82 23.93 5.72 8.00
C ALA A 82 23.45 4.26 8.02
N LYS A 83 22.66 3.89 9.02
CA LYS A 83 22.08 2.56 9.12
C LYS A 83 21.03 2.28 8.04
N VAL A 84 20.22 3.27 7.66
CA VAL A 84 19.23 3.11 6.56
C VAL A 84 19.91 2.64 5.27
N ILE A 85 21.06 3.22 4.92
CA ILE A 85 21.79 2.86 3.71
C ILE A 85 22.38 1.45 3.83
N SER A 86 22.99 1.12 4.97
CA SER A 86 23.52 -0.24 5.20
C SER A 86 22.43 -1.29 5.19
N TYR A 87 21.26 -0.97 5.75
CA TYR A 87 20.15 -1.91 5.83
C TYR A 87 19.49 -2.15 4.47
N LYS A 88 19.48 -1.17 3.55
CA LYS A 88 18.87 -1.24 2.20
C LYS A 88 19.13 -2.54 1.43
N ASN A 89 20.31 -3.15 1.61
CA ASN A 89 20.72 -4.36 0.90
C ASN A 89 20.33 -5.66 1.61
N GLU A 90 19.75 -5.59 2.80
CA GLU A 90 19.38 -6.75 3.60
C GLU A 90 18.18 -7.50 2.97
N PRO A 91 18.27 -8.81 2.73
CA PRO A 91 17.17 -9.60 2.15
C PRO A 91 15.89 -9.56 2.98
N SER A 92 15.97 -9.34 4.30
CA SER A 92 14.82 -9.23 5.20
C SER A 92 13.91 -8.04 4.85
N ILE A 93 14.43 -6.98 4.21
CA ILE A 93 13.63 -5.81 3.78
C ILE A 93 12.53 -6.21 2.80
N LYS A 94 12.74 -7.24 1.98
CA LYS A 94 11.70 -7.75 1.09
C LYS A 94 10.45 -8.18 1.86
N ASN A 95 10.59 -8.53 3.14
CA ASN A 95 9.48 -8.89 4.01
C ASN A 95 8.62 -7.69 4.41
N LEU A 96 9.17 -6.46 4.38
CA LEU A 96 8.40 -5.24 4.61
C LEU A 96 7.34 -5.03 3.51
N ASN A 97 7.53 -5.64 2.34
CA ASN A 97 6.59 -5.65 1.23
C ASN A 97 5.69 -6.90 1.19
N ARG A 98 5.65 -7.70 2.27
CA ARG A 98 4.70 -8.81 2.40
C ARG A 98 3.31 -8.24 2.65
N GLY A 99 2.44 -8.35 1.65
CA GLY A 99 1.06 -7.88 1.70
C GLY A 99 0.43 -7.81 0.32
N LEU A 100 -0.86 -7.49 0.28
CA LEU A 100 -1.60 -7.27 -0.97
C LEU A 100 -1.10 -6.05 -1.75
N CYS A 101 -0.47 -5.11 -1.05
CA CYS A 101 0.03 -3.86 -1.62
C CYS A 101 1.53 -3.83 -1.77
N LYS A 102 1.93 -3.21 -2.87
CA LYS A 102 3.33 -2.90 -3.14
C LYS A 102 3.56 -1.49 -2.66
N LYS A 103 4.61 -1.29 -1.87
CA LYS A 103 4.95 0.02 -1.32
C LYS A 103 6.43 0.32 -1.46
N SER A 104 6.75 1.60 -1.61
CA SER A 104 8.11 2.12 -1.50
C SER A 104 8.26 2.87 -0.18
N ILE A 105 9.43 2.76 0.44
CA ILE A 105 9.78 3.35 1.73
C ILE A 105 10.95 4.30 1.50
N THR A 106 10.74 5.59 1.72
CA THR A 106 11.76 6.63 1.47
C THR A 106 11.78 7.65 2.62
N PHE A 107 12.95 8.00 3.11
CA PHE A 107 13.17 9.11 4.03
C PHE A 107 13.62 10.34 3.25
N ILE A 108 13.10 11.51 3.59
CA ILE A 108 13.39 12.76 2.87
C ILE A 108 13.69 13.85 3.89
N GLN A 109 14.83 14.52 3.77
CA GLN A 109 15.14 15.69 4.58
C GLN A 109 14.22 16.85 4.21
N SER A 110 13.62 17.48 5.21
CA SER A 110 12.77 18.66 5.03
C SER A 110 13.39 19.93 5.62
N TYR A 111 14.18 19.81 6.69
CA TYR A 111 14.87 20.94 7.32
C TYR A 111 16.23 20.53 7.92
N PRO A 112 17.32 21.32 7.78
CA PRO A 112 17.41 22.55 7.00
C PRO A 112 17.09 22.29 5.52
N THR A 113 16.60 23.31 4.82
CA THR A 113 16.24 23.19 3.40
C THR A 113 17.44 22.61 2.64
N PRO A 114 17.30 21.43 2.01
CA PRO A 114 18.42 20.81 1.33
C PRO A 114 18.94 21.70 0.20
N LYS A 115 20.26 21.69 -0.04
CA LYS A 115 20.88 22.46 -1.14
C LYS A 115 20.62 21.83 -2.51
N VAL A 116 20.32 20.52 -2.51
CA VAL A 116 19.92 19.73 -3.67
C VAL A 116 18.43 19.40 -3.58
N ASN A 117 17.83 18.99 -4.69
CA ASN A 117 16.40 18.65 -4.72
C ASN A 117 16.22 17.24 -5.28
N ASP A 118 15.57 16.37 -4.50
CA ASP A 118 15.17 15.01 -4.89
C ASP A 118 16.34 14.08 -5.30
N THR A 119 17.50 14.31 -4.69
CA THR A 119 18.75 13.57 -4.93
C THR A 119 18.89 12.41 -3.94
N GLU A 120 18.84 11.18 -4.47
CA GLU A 120 19.04 9.97 -3.68
C GLU A 120 20.49 9.88 -3.17
N CYS A 121 20.62 9.68 -1.86
CA CYS A 121 21.89 9.44 -1.18
C CYS A 121 22.39 8.01 -1.45
N THR A 122 23.46 7.91 -2.23
CA THR A 122 24.21 6.66 -2.44
C THR A 122 25.39 6.57 -1.47
N GLU A 123 25.98 5.37 -1.35
CA GLU A 123 27.22 5.19 -0.57
C GLU A 123 28.36 6.10 -1.05
N GLU A 124 28.41 6.39 -2.35
CA GLU A 124 29.42 7.29 -2.94
C GLU A 124 29.23 8.73 -2.45
N LEU A 125 27.99 9.23 -2.46
CA LEU A 125 27.67 10.58 -2.01
C LEU A 125 27.94 10.76 -0.51
N MET A 126 27.70 9.72 0.30
CA MET A 126 28.04 9.74 1.74
C MET A 126 29.52 9.87 2.04
N ARG A 127 30.38 9.33 1.16
CA ARG A 127 31.85 9.37 1.35
C ARG A 127 32.47 10.68 0.87
N SER A 128 31.70 11.52 0.18
CA SER A 128 32.18 12.82 -0.30
C SER A 128 32.30 13.83 0.84
N ALA A 129 33.17 14.83 0.66
CA ALA A 129 33.35 15.92 1.62
C ALA A 129 32.13 16.85 1.74
N GLU A 130 31.18 16.78 0.79
CA GLU A 130 29.98 17.61 0.75
C GLU A 130 28.81 16.99 1.53
N TYR A 131 28.96 15.76 2.04
CA TYR A 131 27.94 15.12 2.87
C TYR A 131 27.79 15.84 4.23
N PRO A 132 26.57 16.10 4.73
CA PRO A 132 25.27 15.64 4.23
C PRO A 132 24.45 16.66 3.42
N ASP A 133 25.09 17.60 2.72
CA ASP A 133 24.40 18.65 1.96
C ASP A 133 24.22 18.34 0.47
N ASN A 134 24.83 17.26 -0.01
CA ASN A 134 24.83 16.84 -1.42
C ASN A 134 23.73 15.85 -1.81
N CYS A 135 22.88 15.45 -0.86
CA CYS A 135 21.76 14.54 -1.08
C CYS A 135 20.68 14.76 -0.01
N ASP A 136 19.42 14.43 -0.31
CA ASP A 136 18.27 14.76 0.56
C ASP A 136 17.27 13.60 0.72
N LYS A 137 17.52 12.46 0.06
CA LYS A 137 16.59 11.33 -0.02
C LYS A 137 17.28 10.00 0.23
N TRP A 138 16.69 9.15 1.05
CA TRP A 138 17.16 7.80 1.37
C TRP A 138 16.06 6.79 1.12
N THR A 139 16.16 6.02 0.05
CA THR A 139 15.19 4.98 -0.29
C THR A 139 15.62 3.66 0.35
N LEU A 140 14.88 3.24 1.36
CA LEU A 140 15.08 1.96 2.05
C LEU A 140 14.59 0.80 1.19
N PHE A 141 13.46 0.97 0.51
CA PHE A 141 12.89 -0.06 -0.34
C PHE A 141 12.11 0.54 -1.52
N GLU A 142 12.29 -0.05 -2.69
CA GLU A 142 11.48 0.24 -3.87
C GLU A 142 11.09 -1.09 -4.55
N PRO A 143 9.79 -1.31 -4.86
CA PRO A 143 9.35 -2.51 -5.53
C PRO A 143 9.87 -2.56 -6.97
N GLY A 144 10.04 -3.76 -7.53
CA GLY A 144 10.51 -3.93 -8.90
C GLY A 144 9.52 -3.37 -9.93
N LYS A 145 10.00 -3.01 -11.12
CA LYS A 145 9.15 -2.47 -12.20
C LYS A 145 7.98 -3.39 -12.56
N GLU A 146 8.20 -4.70 -12.56
CA GLU A 146 7.14 -5.69 -12.81
C GLU A 146 6.10 -5.74 -11.69
N ASP A 147 6.47 -5.46 -10.43
CA ASP A 147 5.53 -5.40 -9.30
C ASP A 147 4.57 -4.20 -9.37
N ILE A 148 4.99 -3.13 -10.04
CA ILE A 148 4.24 -1.89 -10.21
C ILE A 148 3.43 -1.89 -11.51
N LYS A 149 3.68 -2.85 -12.41
CA LYS A 149 3.08 -2.90 -13.74
C LYS A 149 1.55 -3.04 -13.65
N GLY A 150 0.84 -2.07 -14.23
CA GLY A 150 -0.62 -2.02 -14.21
C GLY A 150 -1.23 -1.37 -12.98
N LYS A 151 -0.43 -0.91 -12.01
CA LYS A 151 -0.88 -0.14 -10.85
C LYS A 151 -0.86 1.35 -11.17
N LYS A 152 -2.04 1.93 -11.40
CA LYS A 152 -2.16 3.32 -11.86
C LYS A 152 -2.42 4.31 -10.73
N ASN A 153 -3.00 3.84 -9.63
CA ASN A 153 -3.34 4.69 -8.50
C ASN A 153 -2.21 4.66 -7.47
N VAL A 154 -1.67 5.82 -7.12
CA VAL A 154 -0.58 5.98 -6.16
C VAL A 154 -1.07 6.82 -5.00
N GLN A 155 -1.12 6.22 -3.81
CA GLN A 155 -1.36 6.97 -2.58
C GLN A 155 -0.04 7.24 -1.87
N ILE A 156 0.06 8.42 -1.26
CA ILE A 156 1.25 8.85 -0.53
C ILE A 156 0.87 9.07 0.93
N LEU A 157 1.57 8.38 1.83
CA LEU A 157 1.48 8.61 3.27
C LEU A 157 2.80 9.21 3.72
N GLU A 158 2.76 10.30 4.49
CA GLU A 158 3.94 10.95 5.04
C GLU A 158 3.81 11.10 6.55
N THR A 159 4.90 10.85 7.28
CA THR A 159 4.99 11.12 8.72
C THR A 159 6.30 11.85 9.02
N PRO A 160 6.32 12.84 9.92
CA PRO A 160 7.55 13.49 10.33
C PRO A 160 8.48 12.49 11.03
N VAL A 161 9.79 12.67 10.85
CA VAL A 161 10.84 11.86 11.48
C VAL A 161 12.06 12.73 11.80
N SER A 162 12.79 12.35 12.84
CA SER A 162 14.10 12.92 13.14
C SER A 162 15.18 12.10 12.43
N LEU A 163 15.92 12.73 11.52
CA LEU A 163 17.02 12.11 10.79
C LEU A 163 18.33 12.41 11.51
N TYR A 164 18.98 11.38 12.04
CA TYR A 164 20.27 11.49 12.69
C TYR A 164 21.41 11.28 11.70
N PHE A 165 22.39 12.18 11.74
CA PHE A 165 23.58 12.17 10.89
C PHE A 165 24.81 11.90 11.76
N PRO A 166 25.31 10.66 11.81
CA PRO A 166 26.44 10.30 12.67
C PRO A 166 27.73 11.05 12.33
N SER A 167 27.96 11.38 11.06
CA SER A 167 29.17 12.07 10.59
C SER A 167 29.38 13.45 11.20
N ILE A 168 28.28 14.17 11.44
CA ILE A 168 28.27 15.52 11.99
C ILE A 168 27.61 15.58 13.38
N ASN A 169 27.26 14.42 13.94
CA ASN A 169 26.59 14.26 15.23
C ASN A 169 25.42 15.24 15.41
N SER A 170 24.52 15.31 14.43
CA SER A 170 23.40 16.25 14.46
C SER A 170 22.10 15.63 13.94
N TYR A 171 20.99 16.24 14.34
CA TYR A 171 19.66 15.86 13.89
C TYR A 171 19.14 16.87 12.87
N ARG A 172 18.46 16.37 11.85
CA ARG A 172 17.71 17.16 10.88
C ARG A 172 16.27 16.67 10.85
N MET A 173 15.33 17.54 10.50
CA MET A 173 13.94 17.13 10.35
C MET A 173 13.74 16.55 8.97
N GLY A 174 13.04 15.43 8.91
CA GLY A 174 12.65 14.80 7.68
C GLY A 174 11.23 14.29 7.73
N LYS A 175 10.89 13.56 6.68
CA LYS A 175 9.65 12.81 6.58
C LYS A 175 9.92 11.43 6.03
N LEU A 176 9.26 10.45 6.65
CA LEU A 176 9.12 9.12 6.07
C LEU A 176 7.94 9.17 5.10
N ARG A 177 8.22 8.90 3.83
CA ARG A 177 7.26 8.82 2.73
C ARG A 177 7.06 7.36 2.35
N LEU A 178 5.81 6.92 2.41
CA LEU A 178 5.38 5.66 1.82
C LEU A 178 4.57 5.92 0.56
N LYS A 179 5.02 5.37 -0.57
CA LYS A 179 4.23 5.35 -1.82
C LYS A 179 3.56 4.00 -1.95
N LEU A 180 2.24 3.98 -1.95
CA LEU A 180 1.41 2.79 -2.12
C LEU A 180 0.95 2.68 -3.56
N TYR A 181 1.30 1.58 -4.22
CA TYR A 181 0.87 1.29 -5.58
C TYR A 181 -0.38 0.40 -5.53
N LEU A 182 -1.51 0.97 -5.93
CA LEU A 182 -2.84 0.36 -5.96
C LEU A 182 -3.24 -0.02 -7.40
N LYS A 183 -4.14 -1.00 -7.53
CA LYS A 183 -4.52 -1.60 -8.81
C LYS A 183 -5.57 -0.76 -9.55
#